data_AF-A0A7J5UTH0-F1
#
_entry.id   AF-A0A7J5UTH0-F1
#
_cell.length_a   1.000
_cell.length_b   1.000
_cell.length_c   1.000
_cell.angle_alpha   90.00
_cell.angle_beta   90.00
_cell.angle_gamma   90.00
#
_symmetry.space_group_name_H-M   'P 1'
#
loop_
_entity.id
_entity.type
_entity.pdbx_description
1 polymer ?
#
loop_
_entity_poly.entity_id
_entity_poly.type
_entity_poly.pdbx_seq_one_letter_code
_entity_poly.pdbx_strand_id
1 'polypeptide(L)'
;MRVVPKCVAVVGGLLLMTGCGASRAASPELAVFDRPATADDALPDGREFEDYDHFRFVGVVDAALVYAARGLEEHPWCMVVVLDGPGEDDAVAGGSCVDEEHFASRGAFVGVGGNGRGVEARLLPDDFTGQLEDGWEVVGPNLAAPGKA
;
A
#
# COMPACT_ATOMS: atom_id res chain seq x y z
N MET A 1 43.08 -51.37 36.59
CA MET A 1 42.33 -50.27 35.95
C MET A 1 42.74 -50.21 34.48
N ARG A 2 41.76 -50.32 33.55
CA ARG A 2 41.90 -50.12 32.09
C ARG A 2 42.14 -48.61 31.83
N VAL A 3 42.77 -48.15 30.75
CA VAL A 3 42.23 -47.79 29.40
C VAL A 3 43.47 -47.42 28.53
N VAL A 4 43.84 -48.05 27.39
CA VAL A 4 43.27 -48.15 26.01
C VAL A 4 43.44 -46.84 25.17
N PRO A 5 43.84 -46.92 23.87
CA PRO A 5 44.67 -45.93 23.17
C PRO A 5 43.93 -44.77 22.49
N LYS A 6 44.72 -43.75 22.09
CA LYS A 6 44.35 -42.58 21.28
C LYS A 6 43.82 -43.00 19.91
N CYS A 7 42.52 -42.87 19.70
CA CYS A 7 41.90 -42.92 18.37
C CYS A 7 42.00 -41.53 17.70
N VAL A 8 42.67 -41.50 16.55
CA VAL A 8 42.65 -40.38 15.60
C VAL A 8 41.29 -40.42 14.89
N ALA A 9 40.48 -39.38 15.06
CA ALA A 9 39.23 -39.22 14.32
C ALA A 9 39.47 -38.39 13.06
N VAL A 10 39.06 -38.97 11.94
CA VAL A 10 39.20 -38.49 10.57
C VAL A 10 38.25 -37.31 10.31
N VAL A 11 38.78 -36.30 9.61
CA VAL A 11 38.06 -35.15 9.05
C VAL A 11 37.07 -35.64 7.99
N GLY A 12 35.78 -35.28 8.12
CA GLY A 12 34.75 -35.69 7.16
C GLY A 12 33.57 -34.73 7.11
N GLY A 13 33.68 -33.71 6.25
CA GLY A 13 32.60 -33.11 5.45
C GLY A 13 31.36 -32.54 6.14
N LEU A 14 31.38 -31.24 6.46
CA LEU A 14 30.15 -30.45 6.56
C LEU A 14 29.70 -30.06 5.14
N LEU A 15 28.72 -30.79 4.60
CA LEU A 15 27.86 -30.30 3.51
C LEU A 15 26.85 -29.33 4.13
N LEU A 16 27.24 -28.08 4.29
CA LEU A 16 26.30 -26.99 4.57
C LEU A 16 25.52 -26.73 3.28
N MET A 17 24.40 -27.44 3.13
CA MET A 17 23.30 -27.02 2.26
C MET A 17 22.83 -25.66 2.79
N THR A 18 23.40 -24.57 2.26
CA THR A 18 22.82 -23.24 2.41
C THR A 18 21.51 -23.27 1.64
N GLY A 19 20.43 -23.62 2.33
CA GLY A 19 19.09 -23.45 1.80
C GLY A 19 18.97 -22.01 1.35
N CYS A 20 18.59 -21.81 0.08
CA CYS A 20 17.89 -20.61 -0.32
C CYS A 20 16.69 -20.52 0.63
N GLY A 21 16.85 -19.76 1.73
CA GLY A 21 15.73 -19.27 2.48
C GLY A 21 14.88 -18.55 1.47
N ALA A 22 13.68 -19.08 1.21
CA ALA A 22 12.66 -18.34 0.49
C ALA A 22 12.53 -17.01 1.25
N SER A 23 13.12 -15.96 0.69
CA SER A 23 12.90 -14.60 1.13
C SER A 23 11.42 -14.37 0.93
N ARG A 24 10.64 -14.65 1.98
CA ARG A 24 9.27 -14.17 2.07
C ARG A 24 9.43 -12.67 1.91
N ALA A 25 8.94 -12.12 0.80
CA ALA A 25 8.93 -10.68 0.59
C ALA A 25 8.33 -10.06 1.86
N ALA A 26 8.98 -9.03 2.39
CA ALA A 26 8.42 -8.31 3.52
C ALA A 26 7.00 -7.86 3.13
N SER A 27 6.04 -7.98 4.05
CA SER A 27 4.71 -7.44 3.81
C SER A 27 4.86 -5.94 3.53
N PRO A 28 4.13 -5.39 2.54
CA PRO A 28 4.26 -3.99 2.18
C PRO A 28 3.92 -3.09 3.38
N GLU A 29 4.60 -1.95 3.48
CA GLU A 29 4.41 -0.98 4.56
C GLU A 29 3.81 0.33 4.05
N LEU A 30 3.11 1.03 4.95
CA LEU A 30 2.59 2.37 4.70
C LEU A 30 2.64 3.18 5.99
N ALA A 31 3.72 3.95 6.17
CA ALA A 31 4.03 4.70 7.37
C ALA A 31 2.97 5.74 7.75
N VAL A 32 2.06 6.09 6.81
CA VAL A 32 0.91 6.94 7.10
C VAL A 32 0.00 6.37 8.21
N PHE A 33 0.01 5.05 8.42
CA PHE A 33 -0.75 4.43 9.51
C PHE A 33 -0.04 4.48 10.87
N ASP A 34 1.28 4.70 10.90
CA ASP A 34 2.06 4.76 12.15
C ASP A 34 1.96 6.11 12.86
N ARG A 35 1.52 7.16 12.14
CA ARG A 35 1.27 8.46 12.74
C ARG A 35 -0.07 8.50 13.49
N PRO A 36 -0.17 9.32 14.55
CA PRO A 36 -1.45 9.65 15.16
C PRO A 36 -2.44 10.21 14.13
N ALA A 37 -3.72 9.88 14.29
CA ALA A 37 -4.79 10.46 13.51
C ALA A 37 -4.91 11.97 13.79
N THR A 38 -5.27 12.71 12.75
CA THR A 38 -5.42 14.17 12.70
C THR A 38 -6.80 14.53 12.14
N ALA A 39 -7.15 15.83 12.18
CA ALA A 39 -8.43 16.29 11.62
C ALA A 39 -8.55 16.04 10.11
N ASP A 40 -7.43 16.11 9.38
CA ASP A 40 -7.41 15.90 7.93
C ASP A 40 -7.71 14.44 7.55
N ASP A 41 -7.60 13.50 8.48
CA ASP A 41 -7.88 12.07 8.27
C ASP A 41 -9.38 11.74 8.27
N ALA A 42 -10.24 12.71 8.64
CA ALA A 42 -11.68 12.56 8.52
C ALA A 42 -12.09 12.70 7.04
N LEU A 43 -12.96 11.80 6.59
CA LEU A 43 -13.59 11.94 5.29
C LEU A 43 -14.53 13.16 5.28
N PRO A 44 -14.62 13.91 4.16
CA PRO A 44 -15.54 15.03 4.03
C PRO A 44 -16.99 14.60 4.25
N ASP A 45 -17.80 15.53 4.77
CA ASP A 45 -19.25 15.40 4.95
C ASP A 45 -19.70 14.20 5.80
N GLY A 46 -18.79 13.64 6.61
CA GLY A 46 -19.08 12.47 7.44
C GLY A 46 -19.34 11.20 6.61
N ARG A 47 -18.78 11.11 5.40
CA ARG A 47 -18.93 9.94 4.54
C ARG A 47 -18.32 8.71 5.23
N GLU A 48 -19.01 7.58 5.15
CA GLU A 48 -18.59 6.31 5.74
C GLU A 48 -18.46 5.23 4.66
N PHE A 49 -17.53 4.30 4.85
CA PHE A 49 -17.38 3.10 4.04
C PHE A 49 -17.40 1.92 5.01
N GLU A 50 -18.42 1.06 4.92
CA GLU A 50 -18.70 0.01 5.92
C GLU A 50 -17.55 -0.99 6.09
N ASP A 51 -16.79 -1.24 5.02
CA ASP A 51 -15.69 -2.21 5.01
C ASP A 51 -14.31 -1.60 5.30
N TYR A 52 -14.23 -0.27 5.49
CA TYR A 52 -12.96 0.44 5.60
C TYR A 52 -12.85 1.11 6.96
N ASP A 53 -11.66 1.10 7.54
CA ASP A 53 -11.37 1.79 8.79
C ASP A 53 -10.02 2.50 8.75
N HIS A 54 -9.68 3.19 9.85
CA HIS A 54 -8.41 3.87 10.06
C HIS A 54 -7.96 4.77 8.89
N PHE A 55 -8.87 5.58 8.35
CA PHE A 55 -8.56 6.54 7.28
C PHE A 55 -7.34 7.41 7.63
N ARG A 56 -6.52 7.66 6.62
CA ARG A 56 -5.35 8.51 6.67
C ARG A 56 -5.28 9.34 5.40
N PHE A 57 -5.28 10.65 5.54
CA PHE A 57 -5.04 11.55 4.43
C PHE A 57 -3.62 11.36 3.88
N VAL A 58 -3.53 11.21 2.57
CA VAL A 58 -2.29 10.98 1.82
C VAL A 58 -1.92 12.21 1.01
N GLY A 59 -2.89 12.84 0.34
CA GLY A 59 -2.62 14.02 -0.48
C GLY A 59 -3.79 14.44 -1.37
N VAL A 60 -3.47 15.29 -2.34
CA VAL A 60 -4.45 15.86 -3.28
C VAL A 60 -4.00 15.58 -4.72
N VAL A 61 -4.92 15.08 -5.55
CA VAL A 61 -4.72 14.93 -7.00
C VAL A 61 -5.84 15.67 -7.72
N ASP A 62 -5.53 16.68 -8.52
CA ASP A 62 -6.52 17.45 -9.31
C ASP A 62 -7.76 17.91 -8.51
N ALA A 63 -7.48 18.45 -7.31
CA ALA A 63 -8.46 18.89 -6.31
C ALA A 63 -9.32 17.78 -5.67
N ALA A 64 -9.01 16.51 -5.93
CA ALA A 64 -9.57 15.39 -5.18
C ALA A 64 -8.70 15.04 -3.98
N LEU A 65 -9.35 14.76 -2.86
CA LEU A 65 -8.71 14.32 -1.63
C LEU A 65 -8.49 12.81 -1.69
N VAL A 66 -7.30 12.38 -1.32
CA VAL A 66 -6.88 10.98 -1.38
C VAL A 66 -6.55 10.48 0.02
N TYR A 67 -7.15 9.34 0.36
CA TYR A 67 -7.00 8.69 1.65
C TYR A 67 -6.53 7.25 1.48
N ALA A 68 -5.63 6.82 2.35
CA ALA A 68 -5.40 5.41 2.64
C ALA A 68 -6.37 4.97 3.74
N ALA A 69 -6.79 3.70 3.69
CA ALA A 69 -7.60 3.08 4.72
C ALA A 69 -7.17 1.62 4.91
N ARG A 70 -7.55 1.04 6.03
CA ARG A 70 -7.41 -0.38 6.31
C ARG A 70 -8.71 -1.07 5.96
N GLY A 71 -8.60 -2.17 5.22
CA GLY A 71 -9.73 -3.02 4.85
C GLY A 71 -9.79 -4.27 5.70
N LEU A 72 -10.62 -5.21 5.25
CA LEU A 72 -10.68 -6.57 5.78
C LEU A 72 -9.36 -7.33 5.54
N GLU A 73 -9.16 -8.42 6.28
CA GLU A 73 -7.93 -9.23 6.25
C GLU A 73 -7.53 -9.67 4.83
N GLU A 74 -8.49 -9.97 3.96
CA GLU A 74 -8.22 -10.44 2.60
C GLU A 74 -7.76 -9.32 1.65
N HIS A 75 -8.15 -8.07 1.94
CA HIS A 75 -7.81 -6.88 1.16
C HIS A 75 -7.47 -5.71 2.10
N PRO A 76 -6.34 -5.77 2.82
CA PRO A 76 -6.07 -4.88 3.94
C PRO A 76 -5.62 -3.47 3.51
N TRP A 77 -5.35 -3.26 2.22
CA TRP A 77 -4.86 -2.00 1.68
C TRP A 77 -5.92 -1.32 0.85
N CYS A 78 -6.58 -0.32 1.43
CA CYS A 78 -7.64 0.42 0.78
C CYS A 78 -7.22 1.85 0.46
N MET A 79 -7.81 2.38 -0.59
CA MET A 79 -7.72 3.77 -1.00
C MET A 79 -9.11 4.33 -1.18
N VAL A 80 -9.32 5.58 -0.76
CA VAL A 80 -10.53 6.35 -1.07
C VAL A 80 -10.13 7.64 -1.75
N VAL A 81 -10.84 7.99 -2.81
CA VAL A 81 -10.71 9.27 -3.51
C VAL A 81 -12.03 9.99 -3.42
N VAL A 82 -12.01 11.24 -2.96
CA VAL A 82 -13.17 12.12 -2.86
C VAL A 82 -12.95 13.32 -3.77
N LEU A 83 -13.83 13.47 -4.76
CA LEU A 83 -13.84 14.57 -5.71
C LEU A 83 -15.06 15.44 -5.43
N ASP A 84 -14.82 16.62 -4.86
CA ASP A 84 -15.89 17.58 -4.59
C ASP A 84 -16.48 18.16 -5.88
N GLY A 85 -17.78 18.41 -5.84
CA GLY A 85 -18.53 19.08 -6.88
C GLY A 85 -18.84 20.55 -6.55
N PRO A 86 -19.48 21.28 -7.48
CA PRO A 86 -19.80 22.69 -7.26
C PRO A 86 -20.90 22.93 -6.21
N GLY A 87 -21.76 21.95 -5.94
CA GLY A 87 -22.72 21.94 -4.84
C GLY A 87 -22.39 20.89 -3.77
N GLU A 88 -23.02 21.03 -2.59
CA GLU A 88 -22.83 20.13 -1.44
C GLU A 88 -23.17 18.66 -1.79
N ASP A 89 -24.15 18.43 -2.65
CA ASP A 89 -24.58 17.07 -3.06
C ASP A 89 -23.85 16.52 -4.29
N ASP A 90 -22.91 17.29 -4.86
CA ASP A 90 -22.25 16.94 -6.13
C ASP A 90 -20.92 16.18 -5.94
N ALA A 91 -20.53 15.91 -4.69
CA ALA A 91 -19.30 15.21 -4.35
C ALA A 91 -19.38 13.71 -4.71
N VAL A 92 -18.44 13.26 -5.54
CA VAL A 92 -18.30 11.85 -5.93
C VAL A 92 -17.13 11.25 -5.17
N ALA A 93 -17.35 10.08 -4.56
CA ALA A 93 -16.28 9.33 -3.94
C ALA A 93 -16.27 7.89 -4.44
N GLY A 94 -15.09 7.28 -4.41
CA GLY A 94 -14.88 5.90 -4.78
C GLY A 94 -13.78 5.31 -3.92
N GLY A 95 -13.85 3.99 -3.75
CA GLY A 95 -12.91 3.25 -2.93
C GLY A 95 -12.51 1.96 -3.61
N SER A 96 -11.30 1.48 -3.32
CA SER A 96 -10.83 0.18 -3.75
C SER A 96 -9.87 -0.39 -2.74
N CYS A 97 -9.88 -1.71 -2.57
CA CYS A 97 -8.99 -2.43 -1.69
C CYS A 97 -8.28 -3.53 -2.46
N VAL A 98 -7.05 -3.83 -2.08
CA VAL A 98 -6.23 -4.86 -2.70
C VAL A 98 -5.52 -5.71 -1.65
N ASP A 99 -5.14 -6.92 -2.03
CA ASP A 99 -4.33 -7.81 -1.20
C ASP A 99 -2.86 -7.34 -1.08
N GLU A 100 -2.08 -8.01 -0.23
CA GLU A 100 -0.66 -7.67 -0.01
C GLU A 100 0.20 -7.77 -1.29
N GLU A 101 0.00 -8.82 -2.10
CA GLU A 101 0.82 -9.06 -3.30
C GLU A 101 0.56 -7.98 -4.36
N HIS A 102 -0.71 -7.64 -4.55
CA HIS A 102 -1.13 -6.59 -5.47
C HIS A 102 -0.67 -5.22 -4.97
N PHE A 103 -0.82 -4.93 -3.68
CA PHE A 103 -0.36 -3.65 -3.12
C PHE A 103 1.17 -3.48 -3.28
N ALA A 104 1.95 -4.51 -2.96
CA ALA A 104 3.40 -4.47 -3.06
C ALA A 104 3.89 -4.25 -4.51
N SER A 105 3.23 -4.88 -5.49
CA SER A 105 3.68 -4.86 -6.89
C SER A 105 3.09 -3.73 -7.74
N ARG A 106 1.86 -3.30 -7.43
CA ARG A 106 1.07 -2.38 -8.26
C ARG A 106 0.42 -1.24 -7.49
N GLY A 107 0.36 -1.30 -6.17
CA GLY A 107 -0.41 -0.35 -5.36
C GLY A 107 -1.93 -0.54 -5.50
N ALA A 108 -2.69 0.30 -4.80
CA ALA A 108 -4.15 0.34 -4.90
C ALA A 108 -4.57 1.47 -5.85
N PHE A 109 -5.47 1.21 -6.80
CA PHE A 109 -5.92 2.20 -7.79
C PHE A 109 -7.39 2.54 -7.60
N VAL A 110 -7.71 3.82 -7.75
CA VAL A 110 -9.08 4.34 -7.78
C VAL A 110 -9.20 5.39 -8.88
N GLY A 111 -10.25 5.27 -9.68
CA GLY A 111 -10.73 6.31 -10.59
C GLY A 111 -12.14 6.74 -10.19
N VAL A 112 -12.36 8.04 -10.05
CA VAL A 112 -13.70 8.60 -9.83
C VAL A 112 -14.00 9.67 -10.87
N GLY A 113 -15.26 9.78 -11.26
CA GLY A 113 -15.69 10.76 -12.26
C GLY A 113 -17.14 11.17 -12.07
N GLY A 114 -17.41 12.44 -12.36
CA GLY A 114 -18.71 13.07 -12.21
C GLY A 114 -18.67 14.51 -12.71
N ASN A 115 -19.81 15.03 -13.18
CA ASN A 115 -19.96 16.43 -13.58
C ASN A 115 -18.90 16.93 -14.60
N GLY A 116 -18.49 16.05 -15.53
CA GLY A 116 -17.49 16.37 -16.57
C GLY A 116 -16.05 16.43 -16.05
N ARG A 117 -15.81 16.03 -14.80
CA ARG A 117 -14.48 15.89 -14.20
C ARG A 117 -14.19 14.42 -13.91
N GLY A 118 -12.92 14.07 -13.88
CA GLY A 118 -12.44 12.76 -13.49
C GLY A 118 -11.07 12.89 -12.85
N VAL A 119 -10.78 11.99 -11.93
CA VAL A 119 -9.47 11.87 -11.30
C VAL A 119 -9.13 10.39 -11.16
N GLU A 120 -7.88 10.09 -11.39
CA GLU A 120 -7.30 8.77 -11.18
C GLU A 120 -6.12 8.92 -10.24
N ALA A 121 -6.02 8.02 -9.27
CA ALA A 121 -4.95 8.03 -8.31
C ALA A 121 -4.55 6.59 -7.94
N ARG A 122 -3.30 6.45 -7.52
CA ARG A 122 -2.74 5.17 -7.09
C ARG A 122 -1.97 5.36 -5.77
N LEU A 123 -2.39 4.61 -4.76
CA LEU A 123 -1.70 4.50 -3.48
C LEU A 123 -0.57 3.47 -3.60
N LEU A 124 0.63 3.84 -3.17
CA LEU A 124 1.84 3.03 -3.27
C LEU A 124 2.41 2.70 -1.89
N PRO A 125 2.99 1.50 -1.67
CA PRO A 125 3.74 1.22 -0.45
C PRO A 125 4.98 2.12 -0.33
N ASP A 126 5.51 2.26 0.89
CA ASP A 126 6.67 3.13 1.18
C ASP A 126 7.92 2.78 0.36
N ASP A 127 8.12 1.48 0.13
CA ASP A 127 9.26 0.91 -0.56
C ASP A 127 8.91 0.46 -1.98
N PHE A 128 7.91 1.10 -2.61
CA PHE A 128 7.45 0.74 -3.94
C PHE A 128 8.61 0.69 -4.94
N THR A 129 8.91 -0.53 -5.40
CA THR A 129 9.93 -0.82 -6.43
C THR A 129 9.29 -1.34 -7.73
N GLY A 130 7.96 -1.40 -7.78
CA GLY A 130 7.20 -1.78 -8.96
C GLY A 130 7.32 -0.75 -10.09
N GLN A 131 6.80 -1.12 -11.26
CA GLN A 131 6.74 -0.23 -12.41
C GLN A 131 5.36 0.44 -12.47
N LEU A 132 5.35 1.77 -12.56
CA LEU A 132 4.14 2.52 -12.91
C LEU A 132 3.83 2.36 -14.40
N GLU A 133 2.54 2.43 -14.75
CA GLU A 133 2.09 2.42 -16.14
C GLU A 133 2.66 3.61 -16.92
N ASP A 134 2.83 3.47 -18.23
CA ASP A 134 3.31 4.56 -19.07
C ASP A 134 2.43 5.80 -18.92
N GLY A 135 3.06 6.94 -18.66
CA GLY A 135 2.37 8.20 -18.42
C GLY A 135 1.92 8.42 -16.98
N TRP A 136 2.22 7.52 -16.04
CA TRP A 136 2.01 7.77 -14.60
C TRP A 136 3.30 8.29 -13.94
N GLU A 137 3.13 9.14 -12.93
CA GLU A 137 4.23 9.68 -12.13
C GLU A 137 3.90 9.71 -10.64
N VAL A 138 4.94 9.63 -9.80
CA VAL A 138 4.82 9.81 -8.35
C VAL A 138 4.70 11.31 -8.07
N VAL A 139 3.58 11.71 -7.48
CA VAL A 139 3.22 13.12 -7.22
C VAL A 139 3.31 13.50 -5.73
N GLY A 140 3.56 12.53 -4.85
CA GLY A 140 3.75 12.74 -3.42
C GLY A 140 4.19 11.47 -2.71
N PRO A 141 4.34 11.52 -1.37
CA PRO A 141 4.57 10.31 -0.57
C PRO A 141 3.45 9.31 -0.84
N ASN A 142 3.83 8.09 -1.25
CA ASN A 142 2.89 6.99 -1.47
C ASN A 142 1.80 7.26 -2.52
N LEU A 143 1.96 8.26 -3.39
CA LEU A 143 0.89 8.69 -4.29
C LEU A 143 1.39 8.90 -5.70
N ALA A 144 0.73 8.24 -6.65
CA ALA A 144 0.92 8.43 -8.08
C ALA A 144 -0.37 8.82 -8.79
N ALA A 145 -0.23 9.51 -9.92
CA ALA A 145 -1.32 9.96 -10.77
C ALA A 145 -0.86 9.96 -12.25
N PRO A 146 -1.79 10.00 -13.22
CA PRO A 146 -1.44 10.27 -14.61
C PRO A 146 -0.74 11.63 -14.74
N GLY A 147 0.41 11.64 -15.43
CA GLY A 147 1.17 12.83 -15.75
C GLY A 147 0.38 13.76 -16.67
N LYS A 148 0.53 15.06 -16.45
CA LYS A 148 -0.12 16.07 -17.30
C LYS A 148 0.65 16.19 -18.61
N ALA A 149 -0.02 15.86 -19.72
CA ALA A 149 0.49 16.06 -21.08
C ALA A 149 0.61 17.54 -21.45
#